data_AF-A0A2D8TA88-F1
#
_entry.id   AF-A0A2D8TA88-F1
#
_cell.length_a   1.000
_cell.length_b   1.000
_cell.length_c   1.000
_cell.angle_alpha   90.00
_cell.angle_beta   90.00
_cell.angle_gamma   90.00
#
_symmetry.space_group_name_H-M   'P 1'
#
loop_
_entity.id
_entity.type
_entity.pdbx_description
1 polymer ?
#
loop_
_entity_poly.entity_id
_entity_poly.type
_entity_poly.pdbx_seq_one_letter_code
_entity_poly.pdbx_strand_id
1 'polypeptide(L)'
;YPAIDILVSQSRLMGQLMEEGERRAALSFRAMLAKLDEIELLLQVGDYKPGQDALADRAIARRDELNGFLRQSTHEPAPLPMTRTILRGFE
;
A
#
# COMPACT_ATOMS: atom_id res chain seq x y z
N TYR A 1 6.78 8.44 9.40
CA TYR A 1 8.00 7.76 9.88
C TYR A 1 7.67 6.29 10.12
N PRO A 2 8.58 5.36 9.78
CA PRO A 2 9.85 5.64 9.10
C PRO A 2 9.63 6.26 7.71
N ALA A 3 10.60 7.03 7.21
CA ALA A 3 10.49 7.76 5.94
C ALA A 3 10.98 6.87 4.77
N ILE A 4 10.36 5.70 4.62
CA ILE A 4 10.74 4.71 3.60
C ILE A 4 9.90 4.97 2.36
N ASP A 5 10.57 5.16 1.23
CA ASP A 5 9.89 5.13 -0.07
C ASP A 5 9.67 3.68 -0.49
N ILE A 6 8.41 3.25 -0.45
CA ILE A 6 8.00 1.88 -0.72
C ILE A 6 8.16 1.55 -2.21
N LEU A 7 7.85 2.48 -3.11
CA LEU A 7 7.81 2.21 -4.56
C LEU A 7 9.21 1.95 -5.11
N VAL A 8 10.23 2.62 -4.56
CA VAL A 8 11.64 2.41 -4.93
C VAL A 8 12.36 1.36 -4.09
N SER A 9 11.77 0.91 -2.98
CA SER A 9 12.35 -0.12 -2.10
C SER A 9 11.94 -1.54 -2.51
N GLN A 10 12.89 -2.48 -2.46
CA GLN A 10 12.65 -3.90 -2.77
C GLN A 10 13.50 -4.82 -1.90
N SER A 11 12.93 -5.97 -1.51
CA SER A 11 13.66 -7.09 -0.89
C SER A 11 13.83 -8.24 -1.90
N ARG A 12 15.09 -8.60 -2.19
CA ARG A 12 15.42 -9.65 -3.18
C ARG A 12 15.01 -11.06 -2.74
N LEU A 13 14.86 -11.28 -1.43
CA LEU A 13 14.44 -12.57 -0.87
C LEU A 13 12.92 -12.67 -0.66
N MET A 14 12.17 -11.58 -0.86
CA MET A 14 10.72 -11.55 -0.66
C MET A 14 10.00 -12.68 -1.39
N GLY A 15 10.37 -12.92 -2.65
CA GLY A 15 9.75 -13.96 -3.49
C GLY A 15 10.05 -15.40 -3.05
N GLN A 16 11.10 -15.61 -2.26
CA GLN A 16 11.49 -16.94 -1.76
C GLN A 16 10.93 -17.21 -0.36
N LEU A 17 10.69 -16.17 0.44
CA LEU A 17 10.34 -16.29 1.85
C LEU A 17 8.85 -16.05 2.15
N MET A 18 8.12 -15.33 1.30
CA MET A 18 6.69 -15.04 1.54
C MET A 18 5.78 -16.13 0.99
N GLU A 19 4.74 -16.46 1.76
CA GLU A 19 3.64 -17.29 1.29
C GLU A 19 2.87 -16.61 0.14
N GLU A 20 2.24 -17.41 -0.71
CA GLU A 20 1.58 -16.89 -1.92
C GLU A 20 0.50 -15.84 -1.62
N GLY A 21 -0.37 -16.08 -0.64
CA GLY A 21 -1.41 -15.12 -0.26
C GLY A 21 -0.85 -13.79 0.24
N GLU A 22 0.25 -13.84 1.01
CA GLU A 22 0.92 -12.63 1.51
C GLU A 22 1.57 -11.86 0.38
N ARG A 23 2.16 -12.57 -0.58
CA ARG A 23 2.75 -11.98 -1.78
C ARG A 23 1.70 -11.27 -2.63
N ARG A 24 0.54 -11.88 -2.84
CA ARG A 24 -0.57 -11.25 -3.60
C ARG A 24 -1.07 -9.98 -2.91
N ALA A 25 -1.30 -10.04 -1.60
CA ALA A 25 -1.71 -8.89 -0.82
C ALA A 25 -0.67 -7.75 -0.87
N ALA A 26 0.63 -8.07 -0.75
CA ALA A 26 1.71 -7.11 -0.90
C ALA A 26 1.74 -6.44 -2.29
N LEU A 27 1.50 -7.21 -3.36
CA LEU A 27 1.44 -6.68 -4.72
C LEU A 27 0.21 -5.78 -4.92
N SER A 28 -0.96 -6.17 -4.41
CA SER A 28 -2.18 -5.34 -4.42
C SER A 28 -1.96 -4.01 -3.68
N PHE A 29 -1.37 -4.08 -2.49
CA PHE A 29 -1.00 -2.92 -1.70
C PHE A 29 -0.09 -1.96 -2.47
N ARG A 30 0.98 -2.49 -3.10
CA ARG A 30 1.90 -1.70 -3.93
C ARG A 30 1.23 -1.11 -5.17
N ALA A 31 0.31 -1.84 -5.81
CA ALA A 31 -0.43 -1.36 -6.97
C ALA A 31 -1.30 -0.15 -6.61
N MET A 32 -1.96 -0.18 -5.44
CA MET A 32 -2.72 0.99 -4.95
C MET A 32 -1.80 2.19 -4.66
N LEU A 33 -0.63 1.97 -4.04
CA LEU A 33 0.34 3.06 -3.82
C LEU A 33 0.84 3.66 -5.13
N ALA A 34 1.19 2.81 -6.10
CA ALA A 34 1.65 3.26 -7.41
C ALA A 34 0.55 4.03 -8.15
N LYS A 35 -0.70 3.60 -8.02
CA LYS A 35 -1.83 4.30 -8.62
C LYS A 35 -2.07 5.67 -7.98
N LEU A 36 -1.93 5.79 -6.66
CA LEU A 36 -2.01 7.07 -5.96
C LEU A 36 -0.93 8.04 -6.42
N ASP A 37 0.30 7.55 -6.60
CA ASP A 37 1.43 8.33 -7.12
C ASP A 37 1.16 8.81 -8.56
N GLU A 38 0.67 7.92 -9.43
CA GLU A 38 0.33 8.23 -10.83
C GLU A 38 -0.73 9.33 -10.95
N ILE A 39 -1.75 9.31 -10.09
CA ILE A 39 -2.90 10.24 -10.17
C ILE A 39 -2.77 11.44 -9.22
N GLU A 40 -1.66 11.58 -8.48
CA GLU A 40 -1.51 12.62 -7.46
C GLU A 40 -1.75 14.02 -8.05
N LEU A 41 -1.18 14.30 -9.22
CA LEU A 41 -1.37 15.58 -9.89
C LEU A 41 -2.84 15.85 -10.22
N LEU A 42 -3.57 14.85 -10.73
CA LEU A 42 -4.98 14.97 -11.06
C LEU A 42 -5.83 15.26 -9.82
N LEU A 43 -5.48 14.65 -8.68
CA LEU A 43 -6.13 14.92 -7.40
C LEU A 43 -5.83 16.33 -6.88
N GLN A 44 -4.59 16.80 -7.02
CA GLN A 44 -4.18 18.13 -6.56
C GLN A 44 -4.85 19.26 -7.34
N VAL A 45 -5.04 19.10 -8.65
CA VAL A 45 -5.73 20.10 -9.49
C VAL A 45 -7.26 19.95 -9.48
N GLY A 46 -7.78 18.86 -8.91
CA GLY A 46 -9.23 18.58 -8.82
C GLY A 46 -9.86 18.00 -10.09
N ASP A 47 -9.06 17.51 -11.03
CA ASP A 47 -9.52 16.97 -12.32
C ASP A 47 -9.86 15.47 -12.29
N TYR A 48 -9.62 14.79 -11.16
CA TYR A 48 -9.95 13.37 -11.01
C TYR A 48 -11.48 13.12 -11.03
N LYS A 49 -11.92 12.14 -11.82
CA LYS A 49 -13.33 11.72 -11.91
C LYS A 49 -13.50 10.26 -11.48
N PRO A 50 -14.29 9.99 -10.43
CA PRO A 50 -14.57 8.62 -10.00
C PRO A 50 -15.23 7.77 -11.10
N GLY A 51 -14.98 6.46 -11.07
CA GLY A 51 -15.62 5.47 -11.94
C GLY A 51 -14.91 5.18 -13.26
N GLN A 52 -13.80 5.86 -13.57
CA GLN A 52 -13.01 5.59 -14.77
C GLN A 52 -11.95 4.50 -14.55
N ASP A 53 -11.39 4.41 -13.35
CA ASP A 53 -10.37 3.44 -12.98
C ASP A 53 -10.69 2.89 -11.59
N ALA A 54 -11.15 1.64 -11.54
CA ALA A 54 -11.54 0.98 -10.31
C ALA A 54 -10.38 0.85 -9.31
N LEU A 55 -9.13 0.75 -9.79
CA LEU A 55 -7.96 0.71 -8.93
C LEU A 55 -7.68 2.08 -8.34
N ALA A 56 -7.81 3.15 -9.13
CA ALA A 56 -7.67 4.52 -8.63
C ALA A 56 -8.73 4.84 -7.58
N ASP A 57 -9.99 4.50 -7.85
CA ASP A 57 -11.09 4.71 -6.91
C ASP A 57 -10.84 3.96 -5.60
N ARG A 58 -10.44 2.69 -5.69
CA ARG A 58 -10.10 1.87 -4.52
C ARG A 58 -8.92 2.46 -3.75
N ALA A 59 -7.88 2.90 -4.44
CA ALA A 59 -6.68 3.45 -3.81
C ALA A 59 -6.96 4.79 -3.12
N ILE A 60 -7.78 5.66 -3.73
CA ILE A 60 -8.24 6.92 -3.13
C ILE A 60 -9.07 6.63 -1.88
N ALA A 61 -10.05 5.74 -1.98
CA ALA A 61 -10.93 5.40 -0.86
C ALA A 61 -10.16 4.84 0.35
N ARG A 62 -9.03 4.15 0.12
CA ARG A 62 -8.21 3.52 1.17
C ARG A 62 -6.92 4.28 1.48
N ARG A 63 -6.74 5.51 0.97
CA ARG A 63 -5.49 6.27 1.11
C ARG A 63 -5.05 6.42 2.57
N ASP A 64 -5.99 6.67 3.48
CA ASP A 64 -5.68 6.85 4.90
C ASP A 64 -5.27 5.52 5.57
N GLU A 65 -5.92 4.41 5.22
CA GLU A 65 -5.55 3.07 5.70
C GLU A 65 -4.15 2.67 5.20
N LEU A 66 -3.85 2.90 3.91
CA LEU A 66 -2.55 2.63 3.32
C LEU A 66 -1.45 3.41 4.05
N ASN A 67 -1.67 4.72 4.25
CA ASN A 67 -0.73 5.58 4.97
C ASN A 67 -0.60 5.18 6.45
N GLY A 68 -1.69 4.77 7.08
CA GLY A 68 -1.70 4.26 8.46
C GLY A 68 -0.84 3.01 8.59
N PHE A 69 -0.96 2.06 7.65
CA PHE A 69 -0.19 0.82 7.66
C PHE A 69 1.34 1.05 7.53
N LEU A 70 1.76 2.09 6.81
CA LEU A 70 3.17 2.42 6.60
C LEU A 70 3.80 3.23 7.74
N ARG A 71 2.99 3.80 8.62
CA ARG A 71 3.45 4.65 9.72
C ARG A 71 3.52 3.81 10.99
N GLN A 72 4.66 3.90 11.68
CA GLN A 72 4.87 3.15 12.91
C GLN A 72 5.72 3.97 13.88
N SER A 73 5.29 4.03 15.14
CA SER A 73 6.08 4.64 16.21
C SER A 73 7.29 3.76 16.56
N THR A 74 8.40 4.37 16.95
CA THR A 74 9.64 3.65 17.34
C THR A 74 9.41 2.68 18.51
N HIS A 75 8.43 2.95 19.37
CA HIS A 75 8.12 2.15 20.56
C HIS A 75 6.89 1.25 20.39
N GLU A 76 6.43 1.08 19.16
CA GLU A 76 5.23 0.31 18.84
C GLU A 76 5.61 -0.91 17.98
N PRO A 77 6.00 -2.04 18.59
CA PRO A 77 6.32 -3.24 17.83
C PRO A 77 5.05 -3.83 17.20
N ALA A 78 5.17 -4.27 15.94
CA ALA A 78 4.10 -4.96 15.22
C ALA A 78 4.48 -6.45 15.06
N PRO A 79 3.79 -7.38 15.74
CA PRO A 79 4.04 -8.81 15.57
C PRO A 79 3.73 -9.27 14.14
N LEU A 80 4.61 -10.11 13.57
CA LEU A 80 4.48 -10.60 12.21
C LEU A 80 3.10 -11.19 11.88
N PRO A 81 2.46 -12.03 12.73
CA PRO A 81 1.11 -12.53 12.45
C PRO A 81 0.07 -11.43 12.30
N MET A 82 0.16 -10.37 13.11
CA MET A 82 -0.75 -9.22 13.04
C MET A 82 -0.53 -8.41 11.77
N THR A 83 0.73 -8.13 11.43
CA THR A 83 1.09 -7.42 10.18
C THR A 83 0.59 -8.17 8.95
N ARG A 84 0.70 -9.50 8.93
CA ARG A 84 0.19 -10.35 7.84
C ARG A 84 -1.32 -10.27 7.71
N THR A 85 -2.06 -10.30 8.83
CA THR A 85 -3.52 -10.16 8.82
C THR A 85 -3.95 -8.82 8.26
N ILE A 86 -3.32 -7.72 8.71
CA ILE A 86 -3.65 -6.37 8.22
C ILE A 86 -3.31 -6.26 6.73
N LEU A 87 -2.14 -6.76 6.30
CA LEU A 87 -1.73 -6.75 4.90
C LEU A 87 -2.73 -7.47 3.99
N ARG A 88 -3.21 -8.66 4.39
CA ARG A 88 -4.23 -9.42 3.65
C ARG A 88 -5.56 -8.67 3.52
N GLY A 89 -5.87 -7.75 4.44
CA GLY A 89 -7.03 -6.87 4.34
C GLY A 89 -6.96 -5.86 3.20
N PHE A 90 -5.83 -5.72 2.51
CA PHE A 90 -5.66 -4.86 1.33
C PHE A 90 -5.84 -5.58 -0.02
N GLU A 91 -5.95 -6.91 -0.04
CA GLU A 91 -6.38 -7.69 -1.22
C GLU A 91 -7.83 -7.38 -1.60
#